data_AF-A0A165ELE3-F1
#
_entry.id   AF-A0A165ELE3-F1
#
_cell.length_a   1.000
_cell.length_b   1.000
_cell.length_c   1.000
_cell.angle_alpha   90.00
_cell.angle_beta   90.00
_cell.angle_gamma   90.00
#
_symmetry.space_group_name_H-M   'P 1'
#
loop_
_entity.id
_entity.type
_entity.pdbx_description
1 polymer ?
#
loop_
_entity_poly.entity_id
_entity_poly.type
_entity_poly.pdbx_seq_one_letter_code
_entity_poly.pdbx_strand_id
1 'polypeptide(L)'
;MKISEPEPRRTSIISGNKAPGKPCRSESLASSHPFIQQLDLVIATPSDAAFDVRPIEVSSKYWSCTCTLAKFVEFARSSIEKYSQNSDFGALGIAGSNTDDVWSLDGRGMLTLGVSKATYQKLGIIGQKLPWKGCNDIYIISLSLFELETPSIQTAKYKRHYLGPKQMQALRTWDAQRGPWRVVYYLNEETASIFDRSTEHAMAPKTTNLSNIYVPALKLTPCPTDTEEREDWQEEVSTLFEWVGMACLGAQRLRINDKVDPYLAVYIPPTSSRVGSVSHIRWTGLLSPAFVSRILSAATYASLSHVSSTKFWHSLHGRSFVQGESFVSLTAHGVPTTPVAYLPSSPSDASTLRAPRPEAEDTWSLIVSNVREESEQKSYDWMLAESIGQWDARCG
;
A
#
# COMPACT_ATOMS: atom_id res chain seq x y z
N MET A 1 35.29 10.77 -13.68
CA MET A 1 34.19 10.02 -13.04
C MET A 1 32.90 10.66 -13.54
N LYS A 2 32.10 9.98 -14.38
CA LYS A 2 30.79 10.54 -14.78
C LYS A 2 29.88 10.42 -13.56
N ILE A 3 29.62 11.53 -12.90
CA ILE A 3 28.58 11.62 -11.87
C ILE A 3 27.28 11.26 -12.61
N SER A 4 26.65 10.15 -12.23
CA SER A 4 25.33 9.80 -12.75
C SER A 4 24.38 10.97 -12.49
N GLU A 5 23.59 11.35 -13.48
CA GLU A 5 22.57 12.38 -13.30
C GLU A 5 21.73 12.06 -12.06
N PRO A 6 21.38 13.09 -11.26
CA PRO A 6 20.54 12.89 -10.08
C PRO A 6 19.24 12.21 -10.53
N GLU A 7 18.91 11.14 -9.85
CA GLU A 7 17.78 10.31 -10.21
C GLU A 7 16.48 11.14 -10.15
N PRO A 8 15.58 11.05 -11.14
CA PRO A 8 14.33 11.78 -11.11
C PRO A 8 13.55 11.46 -9.82
N ARG A 9 12.91 12.50 -9.24
CA ARG A 9 12.17 12.41 -7.98
C ARG A 9 11.22 11.20 -8.01
N ARG A 10 11.47 10.22 -7.13
CA ARG A 10 10.71 8.95 -7.02
C ARG A 10 9.41 9.05 -6.21
N THR A 11 9.12 10.24 -5.68
CA THR A 11 7.95 10.49 -4.85
C THR A 11 6.98 11.39 -5.59
N SER A 12 5.78 10.88 -5.85
CA SER A 12 4.65 11.65 -6.35
C SER A 12 3.79 12.09 -5.18
N ILE A 13 3.45 13.37 -5.12
CA ILE A 13 2.58 13.93 -4.09
C ILE A 13 1.35 14.51 -4.79
N ILE A 14 0.18 14.11 -4.32
CA ILE A 14 -1.11 14.62 -4.79
C ILE A 14 -1.96 15.02 -3.58
N SER A 15 -2.84 16.00 -3.77
CA SER A 15 -3.76 16.48 -2.75
C SER A 15 -5.15 16.61 -3.32
N GLY A 16 -6.16 16.53 -2.46
CA GLY A 16 -7.51 16.82 -2.86
C GLY A 16 -8.45 17.05 -1.69
N ASN A 17 -9.67 17.42 -2.04
CA ASN A 17 -10.80 17.46 -1.12
C ASN A 17 -11.79 16.37 -1.54
N LYS A 18 -12.30 15.61 -0.57
CA LYS A 18 -13.40 14.68 -0.80
C LYS A 18 -14.71 15.44 -0.69
N ALA A 19 -15.32 15.71 -1.85
CA ALA A 19 -16.67 16.22 -1.92
C ALA A 19 -17.71 15.11 -1.62
N PRO A 20 -18.85 15.46 -1.01
CA PRO A 20 -19.98 14.55 -0.81
C PRO A 20 -20.39 13.81 -2.10
N GLY A 21 -20.52 12.48 -2.03
CA GLY A 21 -21.03 11.66 -3.14
C GLY A 21 -20.13 11.52 -4.36
N LYS A 22 -18.92 12.09 -4.36
CA LYS A 22 -17.94 11.89 -5.44
C LYS A 22 -16.91 10.83 -5.04
N PRO A 23 -16.62 9.85 -5.93
CA PRO A 23 -15.56 8.90 -5.67
C PRO A 23 -14.22 9.63 -5.54
N CYS A 24 -13.46 9.26 -4.53
CA CYS A 24 -12.14 9.84 -4.30
C CYS A 24 -11.06 8.77 -4.48
N ARG A 25 -9.88 9.17 -5.01
CA ARG A 25 -8.73 8.27 -5.19
C ARG A 25 -8.30 7.62 -3.86
N SER A 26 -8.50 8.29 -2.73
CA SER A 26 -8.22 7.74 -1.40
C SER A 26 -9.04 6.48 -1.10
N GLU A 27 -10.27 6.37 -1.63
CA GLU A 27 -11.16 5.23 -1.37
C GLU A 27 -10.75 3.98 -2.17
N SER A 28 -10.20 4.16 -3.37
CA SER A 28 -9.73 3.06 -4.21
C SER A 28 -8.31 2.59 -3.85
N LEU A 29 -7.61 3.32 -2.98
CA LEU A 29 -6.20 3.10 -2.70
C LEU A 29 -5.92 1.67 -2.21
N ALA A 30 -6.72 1.17 -1.26
CA ALA A 30 -6.57 -0.19 -0.76
C ALA A 30 -6.75 -1.24 -1.87
N SER A 31 -7.79 -1.11 -2.70
CA SER A 31 -8.04 -2.04 -3.81
C SER A 31 -6.98 -1.99 -4.92
N SER A 32 -6.33 -0.84 -5.08
CA SER A 32 -5.25 -0.68 -6.06
C SER A 32 -3.93 -1.29 -5.60
N HIS A 33 -3.75 -1.63 -4.32
CA HIS A 33 -2.52 -2.22 -3.78
C HIS A 33 -2.79 -3.61 -3.17
N PRO A 34 -2.75 -4.69 -3.96
CA PRO A 34 -3.20 -6.02 -3.54
C PRO A 34 -2.25 -6.74 -2.59
N PHE A 35 -0.99 -6.31 -2.50
CA PHE A 35 0.03 -7.00 -1.73
C PHE A 35 0.74 -6.05 -0.78
N ILE A 36 0.12 -5.84 0.38
CA ILE A 36 0.65 -5.00 1.45
C ILE A 36 1.25 -5.92 2.53
N GLN A 37 2.46 -5.59 3.00
CA GLN A 37 3.16 -6.35 4.05
C GLN A 37 3.18 -5.67 5.42
N GLN A 38 2.98 -4.34 5.42
CA GLN A 38 2.93 -3.54 6.62
C GLN A 38 1.99 -2.36 6.43
N LEU A 39 1.21 -2.07 7.46
CA LEU A 39 0.34 -0.91 7.55
C LEU A 39 0.64 -0.18 8.85
N ASP A 40 0.91 1.11 8.76
CA ASP A 40 1.15 2.00 9.88
C ASP A 40 0.06 3.06 9.93
N LEU A 41 -0.58 3.18 11.07
CA LEU A 41 -1.56 4.21 11.38
C LEU A 41 -0.97 5.14 12.44
N VAL A 42 -0.82 6.41 12.10
CA VAL A 42 -0.36 7.48 12.98
C VAL A 42 -1.54 8.38 13.28
N ILE A 43 -1.92 8.48 14.54
CA ILE A 43 -2.96 9.38 15.02
C ILE A 43 -2.30 10.44 15.88
N ALA A 44 -2.28 11.67 15.38
CA ALA A 44 -1.66 12.80 16.06
C ALA A 44 -2.72 13.59 16.82
N THR A 45 -2.57 13.70 18.13
CA THR A 45 -3.50 14.42 19.01
C THR A 45 -2.81 15.52 19.82
N PRO A 46 -3.54 16.58 20.19
CA PRO A 46 -3.12 17.48 21.25
C PRO A 46 -2.86 16.74 22.57
N SER A 47 -1.94 17.25 23.40
CA SER A 47 -1.42 16.57 24.61
C SER A 47 -2.46 16.04 25.61
N ASP A 48 -3.70 16.54 25.58
CA ASP A 48 -4.78 16.16 26.52
C ASP A 48 -5.93 15.38 25.87
N ALA A 49 -5.87 15.13 24.55
CA ALA A 49 -6.94 14.45 23.83
C ALA A 49 -6.69 12.93 23.77
N ALA A 50 -7.46 12.18 24.54
CA ALA A 50 -7.54 10.73 24.38
C ALA A 50 -8.28 10.40 23.07
N PHE A 51 -7.64 9.62 22.20
CA PHE A 51 -8.26 9.03 21.04
C PHE A 51 -8.57 7.56 21.36
N ASP A 52 -9.82 7.16 21.21
CA ASP A 52 -10.20 5.76 21.41
C ASP A 52 -9.75 4.94 20.20
N VAL A 53 -8.63 4.23 20.35
CA VAL A 53 -8.07 3.35 19.31
C VAL A 53 -8.78 2.00 19.24
N ARG A 54 -9.59 1.62 20.24
CA ARG A 54 -10.24 0.30 20.32
C ARG A 54 -11.06 -0.08 19.09
N PRO A 55 -11.81 0.83 18.43
CA PRO A 55 -12.55 0.49 17.21
C PRO A 55 -11.63 0.08 16.04
N ILE A 56 -10.34 0.42 16.11
CA ILE A 56 -9.35 0.21 15.06
C ILE A 56 -8.39 -0.93 15.44
N GLU A 57 -8.37 -1.41 16.68
CA GLU A 57 -7.57 -2.56 17.14
C GLU A 57 -8.14 -3.91 16.67
N VAL A 58 -8.37 -4.01 15.36
CA VAL A 58 -8.88 -5.22 14.72
C VAL A 58 -7.71 -6.10 14.31
N SER A 59 -7.81 -7.39 14.61
CA SER A 59 -6.90 -8.40 14.08
C SER A 59 -7.40 -8.93 12.74
N SER A 60 -6.51 -9.47 11.94
CA SER A 60 -6.84 -10.26 10.75
C SER A 60 -5.90 -11.46 10.66
N LYS A 61 -6.04 -12.26 9.62
CA LYS A 61 -5.32 -13.51 9.44
C LYS A 61 -4.84 -13.62 8.01
N TYR A 62 -3.71 -14.30 7.84
CA TYR A 62 -3.25 -14.78 6.55
C TYR A 62 -2.69 -16.19 6.75
N TRP A 63 -2.39 -16.88 5.67
CA TRP A 63 -1.92 -18.26 5.70
C TRP A 63 -0.63 -18.41 4.92
N SER A 64 0.14 -19.42 5.29
CA SER A 64 1.26 -19.90 4.48
C SER A 64 1.21 -21.40 4.28
N CYS A 65 1.60 -21.89 3.12
CA CYS A 65 1.71 -23.32 2.86
C CYS A 65 2.91 -23.64 1.96
N THR A 66 3.18 -24.93 1.79
CA THR A 66 4.15 -25.43 0.82
C THR A 66 3.44 -26.32 -0.19
N CYS A 67 3.39 -25.90 -1.45
CA CYS A 67 2.71 -26.63 -2.51
C CYS A 67 3.29 -26.28 -3.89
N THR A 68 2.92 -27.05 -4.91
CA THR A 68 3.27 -26.73 -6.31
C THR A 68 2.39 -25.59 -6.83
N LEU A 69 2.90 -24.79 -7.76
CA LEU A 69 2.14 -23.67 -8.34
C LEU A 69 0.89 -24.18 -9.06
N ALA A 70 1.01 -25.28 -9.83
CA ALA A 70 -0.14 -25.87 -10.51
C ALA A 70 -1.26 -26.27 -9.53
N LYS A 71 -0.92 -26.93 -8.42
CA LYS A 71 -1.89 -27.30 -7.38
C LYS A 71 -2.52 -26.06 -6.75
N PHE A 72 -1.73 -25.02 -6.49
CA PHE A 72 -2.24 -23.78 -5.92
C PHE A 72 -3.23 -23.07 -6.85
N VAL A 73 -2.92 -23.03 -8.15
CA VAL A 73 -3.76 -22.35 -9.14
C VAL A 73 -5.07 -23.10 -9.39
N GLU A 74 -5.06 -24.43 -9.43
CA GLU A 74 -6.28 -25.24 -9.52
C GLU A 74 -7.23 -24.96 -8.34
N PHE A 75 -6.65 -24.91 -7.14
CA PHE A 75 -7.37 -24.48 -5.94
C PHE A 75 -7.93 -23.06 -6.08
N ALA A 76 -7.07 -22.09 -6.42
CA ALA A 76 -7.46 -20.69 -6.46
C ALA A 76 -8.54 -20.42 -7.50
N ARG A 77 -8.52 -21.11 -8.64
CA ARG A 77 -9.57 -21.03 -9.67
C ARG A 77 -10.95 -21.33 -9.08
N SER A 78 -11.08 -22.44 -8.35
CA SER A 78 -12.34 -22.83 -7.71
C SER A 78 -12.81 -21.84 -6.63
N SER A 79 -11.86 -21.24 -5.91
CA SER A 79 -12.17 -20.24 -4.89
C SER A 79 -12.64 -18.94 -5.50
N ILE A 80 -11.91 -18.39 -6.47
CA ILE A 80 -12.23 -17.09 -7.06
C ILE A 80 -13.56 -17.16 -7.86
N GLU A 81 -13.84 -18.27 -8.56
CA GLU A 81 -15.14 -18.52 -9.20
C GLU A 81 -16.31 -18.41 -8.20
N LYS A 82 -16.13 -18.94 -6.99
CA LYS A 82 -17.15 -18.90 -5.95
C LYS A 82 -17.44 -17.49 -5.44
N TYR A 83 -16.45 -16.59 -5.46
CA TYR A 83 -16.52 -15.29 -4.78
C TYR A 83 -16.73 -14.07 -5.71
N SER A 84 -16.98 -14.29 -7.01
CA SER A 84 -17.17 -13.22 -8.03
C SER A 84 -15.95 -12.31 -8.22
N GLN A 85 -16.00 -11.41 -9.24
CA GLN A 85 -14.86 -10.62 -9.76
C GLN A 85 -14.19 -9.62 -8.78
N ASN A 86 -14.53 -9.62 -7.50
CA ASN A 86 -13.92 -8.78 -6.45
C ASN A 86 -13.62 -9.62 -5.19
N SER A 87 -13.14 -10.85 -5.39
CA SER A 87 -12.78 -11.71 -4.26
C SER A 87 -11.64 -11.09 -3.45
N ASP A 88 -11.80 -11.02 -2.13
CA ASP A 88 -10.72 -10.66 -1.19
C ASP A 88 -9.76 -11.86 -1.07
N PHE A 89 -9.08 -12.13 -2.18
CA PHE A 89 -8.12 -13.21 -2.36
C PHE A 89 -6.84 -12.64 -2.93
N GLY A 90 -5.71 -13.10 -2.41
CA GLY A 90 -4.41 -12.76 -2.96
C GLY A 90 -3.36 -13.75 -2.48
N ALA A 91 -2.40 -14.07 -3.35
CA ALA A 91 -1.34 -15.00 -3.03
C ALA A 91 -0.01 -14.60 -3.65
N LEU A 92 1.07 -15.00 -2.98
CA LEU A 92 2.44 -14.75 -3.38
C LEU A 92 3.26 -16.04 -3.27
N GLY A 93 3.99 -16.37 -4.33
CA GLY A 93 5.03 -17.38 -4.33
C GLY A 93 6.37 -16.74 -4.00
N ILE A 94 6.95 -17.13 -2.86
CA ILE A 94 8.25 -16.61 -2.44
C ILE A 94 9.37 -17.33 -3.19
N ALA A 95 10.41 -16.57 -3.58
CA ALA A 95 11.63 -17.08 -4.16
C ALA A 95 12.25 -18.20 -3.31
N GLY A 96 12.82 -19.21 -3.98
CA GLY A 96 13.55 -20.30 -3.35
C GLY A 96 15.01 -19.92 -3.13
N SER A 97 15.77 -20.73 -2.41
CA SER A 97 17.19 -20.45 -2.15
C SER A 97 18.07 -20.39 -3.41
N ASN A 98 17.63 -21.03 -4.51
CA ASN A 98 18.43 -21.25 -5.70
C ASN A 98 17.91 -20.47 -6.92
N THR A 99 16.95 -19.56 -6.72
CA THR A 99 16.16 -18.97 -7.81
C THR A 99 15.40 -17.76 -7.34
N ASP A 100 15.56 -16.67 -8.10
CA ASP A 100 14.86 -15.40 -7.89
C ASP A 100 13.47 -15.37 -8.55
N ASP A 101 13.01 -16.50 -9.10
CA ASP A 101 11.69 -16.57 -9.72
C ASP A 101 10.61 -16.44 -8.63
N VAL A 102 9.65 -15.57 -8.88
CA VAL A 102 8.52 -15.23 -8.00
C VAL A 102 7.22 -15.24 -8.77
N TRP A 103 6.10 -15.31 -8.06
CA TRP A 103 4.79 -15.11 -8.66
C TRP A 103 3.82 -14.46 -7.70
N SER A 104 2.77 -13.85 -8.25
CA SER A 104 1.63 -13.31 -7.52
C SER A 104 0.33 -13.70 -8.20
N LEU A 105 -0.73 -13.88 -7.43
CA LEU A 105 -2.10 -14.06 -7.91
C LEU A 105 -2.98 -13.03 -7.22
N ASP A 106 -3.58 -12.14 -8.01
CA ASP A 106 -4.45 -11.07 -7.49
C ASP A 106 -5.93 -11.47 -7.44
N GLY A 107 -6.74 -10.65 -6.77
CA GLY A 107 -8.19 -10.89 -6.58
C GLY A 107 -9.01 -10.88 -7.86
N ARG A 108 -8.43 -10.46 -9.00
CA ARG A 108 -9.05 -10.51 -10.34
C ARG A 108 -8.82 -11.87 -11.02
N GLY A 109 -8.07 -12.78 -10.40
CA GLY A 109 -7.66 -14.04 -11.00
C GLY A 109 -6.54 -13.88 -12.01
N MET A 110 -5.69 -12.86 -11.88
CA MET A 110 -4.50 -12.71 -12.71
C MET A 110 -3.27 -13.29 -12.00
N LEU A 111 -2.73 -14.37 -12.56
CA LEU A 111 -1.44 -14.95 -12.17
C LEU A 111 -0.32 -14.23 -12.93
N THR A 112 0.56 -13.56 -12.21
CA THR A 112 1.75 -12.91 -12.77
C THR A 112 3.01 -13.57 -12.26
N LEU A 113 3.88 -13.99 -13.17
CA LEU A 113 5.17 -14.60 -12.89
C LEU A 113 6.28 -13.61 -13.21
N GLY A 114 7.21 -13.40 -12.28
CA GLY A 114 8.48 -12.74 -12.54
C GLY A 114 9.57 -13.81 -12.58
N VAL A 115 10.10 -14.11 -13.78
CA VAL A 115 11.00 -15.24 -13.99
C VAL A 115 12.29 -14.82 -14.68
N SER A 116 13.37 -15.54 -14.39
CA SER A 116 14.64 -15.42 -15.09
C SER A 116 14.51 -15.81 -16.56
N LYS A 117 15.44 -15.33 -17.39
CA LYS A 117 15.55 -15.69 -18.81
C LYS A 117 15.59 -17.20 -19.05
N ALA A 118 16.35 -17.92 -18.22
CA ALA A 118 16.47 -19.39 -18.34
C ALA A 118 15.14 -20.08 -18.05
N THR A 119 14.43 -19.67 -17.00
CA THR A 119 13.10 -20.18 -16.66
C THR A 119 12.08 -19.82 -17.75
N TYR A 120 12.09 -18.58 -18.24
CA TYR A 120 11.22 -18.10 -19.31
C TYR A 120 11.34 -18.97 -20.59
N GLN A 121 12.56 -19.22 -21.05
CA GLN A 121 12.82 -20.01 -22.25
C GLN A 121 12.35 -21.47 -22.09
N LYS A 122 12.49 -22.04 -20.89
CA LYS A 122 12.02 -23.41 -20.58
C LYS A 122 10.50 -23.50 -20.49
N LEU A 123 9.85 -22.50 -19.90
CA LEU A 123 8.39 -22.44 -19.79
C LEU A 123 7.74 -22.35 -21.17
N GLY A 124 8.35 -21.60 -22.10
CA GLY A 124 7.80 -21.39 -23.44
C GLY A 124 6.45 -20.66 -23.45
N ILE A 125 6.12 -19.97 -22.36
CA ILE A 125 4.90 -19.18 -22.21
C ILE A 125 5.21 -17.74 -22.64
N ILE A 126 4.30 -17.16 -23.44
CA ILE A 126 4.44 -15.78 -23.91
C ILE A 126 4.40 -14.83 -22.72
N GLY A 127 5.36 -13.92 -22.69
CA GLY A 127 5.54 -12.89 -21.67
C GLY A 127 6.39 -11.76 -22.22
N GLN A 128 6.68 -10.77 -21.38
CA GLN A 128 7.40 -9.57 -21.76
C GLN A 128 8.72 -9.46 -20.99
N LYS A 129 9.80 -9.17 -21.71
CA LYS A 129 11.08 -8.80 -21.13
C LYS A 129 10.99 -7.42 -20.47
N LEU A 130 11.53 -7.25 -19.27
CA LEU A 130 11.57 -5.92 -18.65
C LEU A 130 12.46 -4.97 -19.47
N PRO A 131 12.04 -3.71 -19.68
CA PRO A 131 12.75 -2.78 -20.57
C PRO A 131 13.94 -2.08 -19.90
N TRP A 132 14.10 -2.22 -18.58
CA TRP A 132 15.09 -1.46 -17.82
C TRP A 132 16.48 -2.09 -17.81
N LYS A 133 17.51 -1.24 -17.89
CA LYS A 133 18.92 -1.65 -17.70
C LYS A 133 19.11 -2.28 -16.32
N GLY A 134 19.77 -3.43 -16.27
CA GLY A 134 19.95 -4.21 -15.03
C GLY A 134 18.83 -5.22 -14.76
N CYS A 135 17.67 -5.09 -15.43
CA CYS A 135 16.55 -6.02 -15.31
C CYS A 135 16.36 -6.87 -16.57
N ASN A 136 17.34 -6.86 -17.48
CA ASN A 136 17.25 -7.47 -18.80
C ASN A 136 17.07 -8.99 -18.77
N ASP A 137 17.41 -9.65 -17.66
CA ASP A 137 17.25 -11.10 -17.53
C ASP A 137 15.95 -11.49 -16.82
N ILE A 138 15.05 -10.54 -16.56
CA ILE A 138 13.74 -10.77 -15.96
C ILE A 138 12.64 -10.63 -17.01
N TYR A 139 11.74 -11.60 -17.00
CA TYR A 139 10.57 -11.67 -17.86
C TYR A 139 9.31 -11.74 -17.01
N ILE A 140 8.29 -10.97 -17.40
CA ILE A 140 6.97 -10.95 -16.76
C ILE A 140 5.99 -11.73 -17.64
N ILE A 141 5.36 -12.75 -17.07
CA ILE A 141 4.31 -13.54 -17.72
C ILE A 141 3.00 -13.29 -16.97
N SER A 142 1.94 -12.89 -17.68
CA SER A 142 0.62 -12.64 -17.08
C SER A 142 -0.44 -13.57 -17.67
N LEU A 143 -1.07 -14.35 -16.81
CA LEU A 143 -2.03 -15.41 -17.15
C LEU A 143 -3.34 -15.19 -16.39
N SER A 144 -4.46 -15.14 -17.11
CA SER A 144 -5.80 -15.13 -16.52
C SER A 144 -6.22 -16.54 -16.15
N LEU A 145 -6.72 -16.73 -14.94
CA LEU A 145 -7.27 -18.03 -14.52
C LEU A 145 -8.59 -18.37 -15.23
N PHE A 146 -9.28 -17.35 -15.74
CA PHE A 146 -10.56 -17.43 -16.43
C PHE A 146 -10.41 -17.10 -17.91
N GLU A 147 -11.27 -17.69 -18.72
CA GLU A 147 -11.39 -17.33 -20.13
C GLU A 147 -11.93 -15.91 -20.23
N LEU A 148 -11.22 -15.05 -20.97
CA LEU A 148 -11.62 -13.66 -21.17
C LEU A 148 -12.68 -13.65 -22.27
N GLU A 149 -13.92 -13.28 -21.93
CA GLU A 149 -15.09 -13.34 -22.82
C GLU A 149 -15.02 -12.41 -24.05
N THR A 150 -13.93 -11.66 -24.27
CA THR A 150 -13.83 -10.70 -25.39
C THR A 150 -12.49 -10.76 -26.14
N PRO A 151 -12.51 -11.08 -27.45
CA PRO A 151 -11.36 -10.93 -28.35
C PRO A 151 -11.05 -9.47 -28.74
N SER A 152 -11.84 -8.49 -28.30
CA SER A 152 -11.81 -7.11 -28.79
C SER A 152 -10.67 -6.24 -28.23
N ILE A 153 -9.89 -6.74 -27.27
CA ILE A 153 -8.78 -6.00 -26.67
C ILE A 153 -7.50 -6.20 -27.51
N GLN A 154 -7.55 -5.82 -28.79
CA GLN A 154 -6.34 -5.57 -29.60
C GLN A 154 -5.66 -4.24 -29.22
N THR A 155 -6.31 -3.42 -28.40
CA THR A 155 -5.85 -2.09 -27.97
C THR A 155 -5.05 -2.09 -26.66
N ALA A 156 -5.12 -3.14 -25.83
CA ALA A 156 -4.22 -3.23 -24.68
C ALA A 156 -2.82 -3.58 -25.19
N LYS A 157 -1.87 -2.70 -24.89
CA LYS A 157 -0.42 -2.84 -25.15
C LYS A 157 0.18 -4.17 -24.62
N TYR A 158 -0.58 -4.92 -23.82
CA TYR A 158 -0.19 -6.16 -23.15
C TYR A 158 -1.23 -7.26 -23.40
N LYS A 159 -0.84 -8.33 -24.10
CA LYS A 159 -1.71 -9.50 -24.35
C LYS A 159 -1.91 -10.26 -23.03
N ARG A 160 -3.16 -10.33 -22.56
CA ARG A 160 -3.53 -11.24 -21.47
C ARG A 160 -3.77 -12.62 -22.05
N HIS A 161 -3.14 -13.63 -21.46
CA HIS A 161 -3.25 -15.01 -21.93
C HIS A 161 -4.09 -15.83 -20.97
N TYR A 162 -5.02 -16.61 -21.48
CA TYR A 162 -5.76 -17.57 -20.66
C TYR A 162 -4.84 -18.72 -20.21
N LEU A 163 -4.98 -19.15 -18.95
CA LEU A 163 -4.31 -20.33 -18.42
C LEU A 163 -5.01 -21.62 -18.87
N GLY A 164 -4.78 -21.96 -20.14
CA GLY A 164 -5.27 -23.18 -20.75
C GLY A 164 -4.43 -24.43 -20.40
N PRO A 165 -4.80 -25.60 -20.96
CA PRO A 165 -4.14 -26.87 -20.67
C PRO A 165 -2.64 -26.88 -20.98
N LYS A 166 -2.21 -26.19 -22.05
CA LYS A 166 -0.79 -26.09 -22.44
C LYS A 166 0.03 -25.32 -21.41
N GLN A 167 -0.46 -24.16 -20.99
CA GLN A 167 0.20 -23.34 -19.97
C GLN A 167 0.23 -24.08 -18.63
N MET A 168 -0.87 -24.74 -18.26
CA MET A 168 -0.91 -25.56 -17.04
C MET A 168 0.11 -26.71 -17.08
N GLN A 169 0.26 -27.38 -18.22
CA GLN A 169 1.27 -28.42 -18.38
C GLN A 169 2.70 -27.86 -18.22
N ALA A 170 2.99 -26.68 -18.77
CA ALA A 170 4.27 -26.01 -18.58
C ALA A 170 4.53 -25.66 -17.10
N LEU A 171 3.52 -25.19 -16.37
CA LEU A 171 3.64 -24.96 -14.92
C LEU A 171 3.94 -26.26 -14.16
N ARG A 172 3.26 -27.37 -14.50
CA ARG A 172 3.52 -28.69 -13.88
C ARG A 172 4.94 -29.19 -14.16
N THR A 173 5.44 -29.01 -15.38
CA THR A 173 6.82 -29.35 -15.73
C THR A 173 7.81 -28.49 -14.94
N TRP A 174 7.52 -27.20 -14.77
CA TRP A 174 8.34 -26.31 -13.96
C TRP A 174 8.35 -26.71 -12.48
N ASP A 175 7.18 -27.00 -11.90
CA ASP A 175 7.06 -27.51 -10.53
C ASP A 175 7.85 -28.81 -10.32
N ALA A 176 7.84 -29.73 -11.29
CA ALA A 176 8.60 -30.98 -11.21
C ALA A 176 10.13 -30.76 -11.19
N GLN A 177 10.62 -29.68 -11.82
CA GLN A 177 12.05 -29.34 -11.84
C GLN A 177 12.49 -28.49 -10.65
N ARG A 178 11.64 -27.53 -10.25
CA ARG A 178 11.92 -26.58 -9.17
C ARG A 178 11.70 -27.20 -7.79
N GLY A 179 10.68 -28.03 -7.66
CA GLY A 179 10.11 -28.42 -6.37
C GLY A 179 9.03 -27.44 -5.88
N PRO A 180 8.56 -27.60 -4.64
CA PRO A 180 7.42 -26.87 -4.13
C PRO A 180 7.75 -25.39 -3.82
N TRP A 181 6.73 -24.56 -3.89
CA TRP A 181 6.76 -23.15 -3.50
C TRP A 181 6.41 -22.99 -2.03
N ARG A 182 7.04 -22.01 -1.39
CA ARG A 182 6.49 -21.40 -0.17
C ARG A 182 5.51 -20.32 -0.59
N VAL A 183 4.25 -20.52 -0.26
CA VAL A 183 3.15 -19.64 -0.64
C VAL A 183 2.65 -18.91 0.59
N VAL A 184 2.39 -17.61 0.46
CA VAL A 184 1.68 -16.79 1.47
C VAL A 184 0.44 -16.22 0.80
N TYR A 185 -0.71 -16.32 1.46
CA TYR A 185 -1.97 -15.92 0.88
C TYR A 185 -2.97 -15.44 1.93
N TYR A 186 -3.92 -14.62 1.51
CA TYR A 186 -5.13 -14.31 2.27
C TYR A 186 -6.36 -14.74 1.47
N LEU A 187 -7.41 -15.13 2.19
CA LEU A 187 -8.71 -15.48 1.65
C LEU A 187 -9.77 -15.12 2.70
N ASN A 188 -11.00 -14.88 2.25
CA ASN A 188 -12.11 -14.57 3.14
C ASN A 188 -12.46 -15.77 4.06
N GLU A 189 -12.67 -15.48 5.35
CA GLU A 189 -12.55 -16.38 6.52
C GLU A 189 -13.35 -17.70 6.45
N GLU A 190 -14.40 -17.79 5.64
CA GLU A 190 -15.30 -18.95 5.60
C GLU A 190 -14.64 -20.25 5.09
N THR A 191 -13.40 -20.20 4.57
CA THR A 191 -12.75 -21.36 3.94
C THR A 191 -11.30 -21.61 4.40
N ALA A 192 -10.88 -21.11 5.56
CA ALA A 192 -9.49 -20.95 6.00
C ALA A 192 -8.51 -22.17 6.07
N SER A 193 -8.88 -23.41 5.71
CA SER A 193 -7.92 -24.55 5.78
C SER A 193 -8.08 -25.54 4.62
N ILE A 194 -7.81 -25.09 3.40
CA ILE A 194 -8.04 -25.92 2.21
C ILE A 194 -6.80 -26.72 1.78
N PHE A 195 -5.59 -26.24 2.08
CA PHE A 195 -4.39 -27.04 1.87
C PHE A 195 -4.02 -27.80 3.14
N ASP A 196 -3.77 -29.10 2.97
CA ASP A 196 -3.07 -29.91 3.96
C ASP A 196 -1.78 -29.18 4.34
N ARG A 197 -1.61 -28.87 5.63
CA ARG A 197 -0.45 -28.18 6.22
C ARG A 197 -0.37 -26.66 5.97
N SER A 198 -1.48 -25.98 5.67
CA SER A 198 -1.52 -24.52 5.83
C SER A 198 -1.29 -24.13 7.29
N THR A 199 -0.41 -23.15 7.49
CA THR A 199 -0.16 -22.51 8.78
C THR A 199 -0.88 -21.18 8.79
N GLU A 200 -1.80 -20.99 9.75
CA GLU A 200 -2.46 -19.72 10.00
C GLU A 200 -1.52 -18.77 10.74
N HIS A 201 -1.48 -17.51 10.32
CA HIS A 201 -0.75 -16.43 10.95
C HIS A 201 -1.72 -15.37 11.42
N ALA A 202 -1.78 -15.16 12.74
CA ALA A 202 -2.55 -14.07 13.31
C ALA A 202 -1.80 -12.75 13.13
N MET A 203 -2.47 -11.77 12.54
CA MET A 203 -1.99 -10.40 12.41
C MET A 203 -2.67 -9.53 13.47
N ALA A 204 -1.96 -9.25 14.56
CA ALA A 204 -2.43 -8.40 15.64
C ALA A 204 -1.84 -6.98 15.53
N PRO A 205 -2.58 -5.94 15.92
CA PRO A 205 -2.05 -4.58 16.00
C PRO A 205 -0.96 -4.48 17.06
N LYS A 206 0.12 -3.76 16.75
CA LYS A 206 1.12 -3.30 17.72
C LYS A 206 0.96 -1.81 17.94
N THR A 207 0.46 -1.43 19.10
CA THR A 207 0.26 -0.03 19.49
C THR A 207 1.48 0.49 20.25
N THR A 208 1.98 1.66 19.87
CA THR A 208 3.00 2.43 20.58
C THR A 208 2.52 3.86 20.75
N ASN A 209 2.76 4.44 21.93
CA ASN A 209 2.37 5.81 22.23
C ASN A 209 3.62 6.66 22.43
N LEU A 210 3.65 7.80 21.77
CA LEU A 210 4.68 8.82 21.88
C LEU A 210 4.03 10.05 22.50
N SER A 211 4.54 10.52 23.63
CA SER A 211 4.08 11.75 24.28
C SER A 211 5.21 12.78 24.32
N ASN A 212 4.85 14.05 24.50
CA ASN A 212 5.79 15.16 24.56
C ASN A 212 6.68 15.24 23.31
N ILE A 213 6.05 15.15 22.14
CA ILE A 213 6.71 15.29 20.84
C ILE A 213 6.22 16.54 20.12
N TYR A 214 7.02 17.03 19.18
CA TYR A 214 6.60 18.06 18.22
C TYR A 214 5.65 17.43 17.20
N VAL A 215 4.41 17.90 17.18
CA VAL A 215 3.34 17.52 16.24
C VAL A 215 3.07 18.70 15.29
N PRO A 216 3.18 18.54 13.97
CA PRO A 216 2.92 19.60 13.00
C PRO A 216 1.49 20.13 13.11
N ALA A 217 1.32 21.46 13.03
CA ALA A 217 0.01 22.06 12.84
C ALA A 217 -0.40 21.85 11.38
N LEU A 218 -1.37 20.96 11.18
CA LEU A 218 -1.75 20.54 9.85
C LEU A 218 -2.57 21.61 9.13
N LYS A 219 -2.12 21.98 7.93
CA LYS A 219 -2.88 22.77 6.96
C LYS A 219 -2.79 22.07 5.62
N LEU A 220 -3.83 21.31 5.26
CA LEU A 220 -3.88 20.66 3.96
C LEU A 220 -4.38 21.66 2.93
N THR A 221 -3.47 22.17 2.09
CA THR A 221 -3.81 23.05 0.97
C THR A 221 -3.74 22.26 -0.35
N PRO A 222 -4.61 22.56 -1.33
CA PRO A 222 -4.49 22.00 -2.67
C PRO A 222 -3.15 22.40 -3.32
N CYS A 223 -2.57 21.51 -4.12
CA CYS A 223 -1.40 21.81 -4.94
C CYS A 223 -1.67 23.06 -5.79
N PRO A 224 -0.84 24.11 -5.68
CA PRO A 224 -1.01 25.33 -6.45
C PRO A 224 -0.69 25.08 -7.93
N THR A 225 -1.23 25.96 -8.79
CA THR A 225 -0.97 25.93 -10.23
C THR A 225 0.28 26.69 -10.63
N ASP A 226 0.67 27.69 -9.85
CA ASP A 226 1.90 28.45 -10.05
C ASP A 226 3.13 27.57 -9.75
N THR A 227 4.24 27.79 -10.47
CA THR A 227 5.42 26.92 -10.35
C THR A 227 6.23 27.19 -9.09
N GLU A 228 6.40 28.47 -8.71
CA GLU A 228 7.16 28.84 -7.50
C GLU A 228 6.39 28.43 -6.25
N GLU A 229 5.09 28.75 -6.18
CA GLU A 229 4.24 28.34 -5.06
C GLU A 229 4.19 26.81 -4.92
N ARG A 230 4.32 26.07 -6.03
CA ARG A 230 4.31 24.61 -6.03
C ARG A 230 5.58 24.02 -5.45
N GLU A 231 6.73 24.65 -5.64
CA GLU A 231 7.98 24.21 -5.03
C GLU A 231 7.94 24.37 -3.52
N ASP A 232 7.51 25.54 -3.02
CA ASP A 232 7.32 25.81 -1.59
C ASP A 232 6.31 24.84 -0.97
N TRP A 233 5.16 24.67 -1.63
CA TRP A 233 4.14 23.70 -1.22
C TRP A 233 4.69 22.28 -1.17
N GLN A 234 5.49 21.88 -2.17
CA GLN A 234 6.08 20.55 -2.21
C GLN A 234 7.11 20.35 -1.09
N GLU A 235 7.91 21.36 -0.76
CA GLU A 235 8.84 21.31 0.37
C GLU A 235 8.06 21.14 1.69
N GLU A 236 7.06 21.97 1.94
CA GLU A 236 6.21 21.86 3.13
C GLU A 236 5.57 20.48 3.27
N VAL A 237 4.95 19.97 2.21
CA VAL A 237 4.31 18.64 2.23
C VAL A 237 5.34 17.53 2.38
N SER A 238 6.54 17.67 1.80
CA SER A 238 7.62 16.71 1.98
C SER A 238 8.09 16.64 3.43
N THR A 239 8.25 17.79 4.11
CA THR A 239 8.61 17.81 5.55
C THR A 239 7.54 17.16 6.42
N LEU A 240 6.26 17.29 6.05
CA LEU A 240 5.15 16.64 6.74
C LEU A 240 5.21 15.11 6.57
N PHE A 241 5.43 14.60 5.36
CA PHE A 241 5.57 13.15 5.13
C PHE A 241 6.84 12.58 5.78
N GLU A 242 7.92 13.35 5.81
CA GLU A 242 9.12 12.99 6.55
C GLU A 242 8.81 12.86 8.05
N TRP A 243 8.08 13.83 8.63
CA TRP A 243 7.63 13.75 10.01
C TRP A 243 6.77 12.51 10.29
N VAL A 244 5.83 12.18 9.39
CA VAL A 244 5.02 10.95 9.50
C VAL A 244 5.91 9.71 9.49
N GLY A 245 6.88 9.64 8.57
CA GLY A 245 7.85 8.55 8.52
C GLY A 245 8.63 8.41 9.83
N MET A 246 9.09 9.53 10.39
CA MET A 246 9.77 9.58 11.69
C MET A 246 8.86 9.12 12.83
N ALA A 247 7.56 9.44 12.78
CA ALA A 247 6.57 8.99 13.75
C ALA A 247 6.35 7.47 13.67
N CYS A 248 6.23 6.90 12.47
CA CYS A 248 6.16 5.45 12.24
C CYS A 248 7.40 4.71 12.75
N LEU A 249 8.57 5.36 12.73
CA LEU A 249 9.82 4.80 13.26
C LEU A 249 9.97 4.97 14.78
N GLY A 250 9.08 5.71 15.44
CA GLY A 250 9.23 6.06 16.85
C GLY A 250 10.47 6.89 17.12
N ALA A 251 10.86 7.74 16.16
CA ALA A 251 12.16 8.41 16.18
C ALA A 251 12.30 9.35 17.39
N GLN A 252 13.44 9.25 18.07
CA GLN A 252 13.77 10.11 19.21
C GLN A 252 13.76 11.60 18.84
N ARG A 253 14.10 11.93 17.59
CA ARG A 253 14.16 13.30 17.05
C ARG A 253 12.84 14.08 17.13
N LEU A 254 11.73 13.40 17.35
CA LEU A 254 10.44 14.05 17.54
C LEU A 254 10.23 14.60 18.96
N ARG A 255 11.01 14.13 19.96
CA ARG A 255 10.83 14.51 21.37
C ARG A 255 11.26 15.95 21.63
N ILE A 256 10.50 16.67 22.47
CA ILE A 256 10.79 18.07 22.83
C ILE A 256 12.14 18.26 23.53
N ASN A 257 12.61 17.23 24.23
CA ASN A 257 13.85 17.26 25.01
C ASN A 257 15.02 16.58 24.28
N ASP A 258 14.88 16.35 22.98
CA ASP A 258 15.94 15.73 22.22
C ASP A 258 17.14 16.66 22.03
N LYS A 259 18.34 16.17 22.35
CA LYS A 259 19.59 16.92 22.34
C LYS A 259 20.68 16.16 21.58
N VAL A 260 20.41 15.81 20.33
CA VAL A 260 21.45 15.25 19.45
C VAL A 260 22.36 16.37 18.96
N ASP A 261 23.65 16.06 18.89
CA ASP A 261 24.65 16.92 18.26
C ASP A 261 24.25 17.25 16.80
N PRO A 262 24.17 18.52 16.39
CA PRO A 262 23.83 18.91 15.02
C PRO A 262 24.76 18.33 13.95
N TYR A 263 25.99 17.95 14.29
CA TYR A 263 26.91 17.27 13.37
C TYR A 263 26.57 15.79 13.17
N LEU A 264 25.72 15.20 14.01
CA LEU A 264 25.25 13.81 13.91
C LEU A 264 23.87 13.69 13.28
N ALA A 265 22.95 14.61 13.57
CA ALA A 265 21.60 14.60 13.00
C ALA A 265 21.07 16.01 12.74
N VAL A 266 20.70 16.27 11.49
CA VAL A 266 20.22 17.59 11.02
C VAL A 266 18.70 17.72 10.96
N TYR A 267 17.95 16.64 11.26
CA TYR A 267 16.49 16.70 11.23
C TYR A 267 15.95 17.74 12.22
N ILE A 268 15.04 18.58 11.74
CA ILE A 268 14.31 19.57 12.53
C ILE A 268 12.81 19.35 12.24
N PRO A 269 11.94 19.25 13.27
CA PRO A 269 10.50 19.17 13.07
C PRO A 269 9.95 20.37 12.27
N PRO A 270 8.84 20.22 11.53
CA PRO A 270 8.24 21.32 10.79
C PRO A 270 8.02 22.57 11.67
N THR A 271 8.34 23.75 11.14
CA THR A 271 8.36 25.03 11.90
C THR A 271 7.04 25.33 12.62
N SER A 272 5.92 24.92 12.04
CA SER A 272 4.57 25.08 12.59
C SER A 272 4.17 23.96 13.56
N SER A 273 5.08 23.43 14.38
CA SER A 273 4.79 22.34 15.32
C SER A 273 4.32 22.81 16.70
N ARG A 274 3.56 21.95 17.38
CA ARG A 274 3.11 22.10 18.77
C ARG A 274 3.48 20.87 19.60
N VAL A 275 3.51 21.00 20.93
CA VAL A 275 3.69 19.83 21.80
C VAL A 275 2.40 19.01 21.80
N GLY A 276 2.53 17.71 21.51
CA GLY A 276 1.42 16.79 21.43
C GLY A 276 1.83 15.35 21.72
N SER A 277 0.90 14.46 21.39
CA SER A 277 1.06 13.02 21.49
C SER A 277 0.69 12.34 20.17
N VAL A 278 1.27 11.17 19.93
CA VAL A 278 0.97 10.31 18.80
C VAL A 278 0.68 8.91 19.29
N SER A 279 -0.40 8.33 18.82
CA SER A 279 -0.63 6.89 18.87
C SER A 279 -0.28 6.30 17.51
N HIS A 280 0.67 5.37 17.51
CA HIS A 280 1.12 4.64 16.32
C HIS A 280 0.69 3.18 16.44
N ILE A 281 -0.09 2.71 15.48
CA ILE A 281 -0.56 1.33 15.41
C ILE A 281 0.01 0.69 14.15
N ARG A 282 0.69 -0.44 14.31
CA ARG A 282 1.30 -1.19 13.20
C ARG A 282 0.70 -2.57 13.05
N TRP A 283 0.40 -2.96 11.82
CA TRP A 283 0.13 -4.34 11.43
C TRP A 283 1.22 -4.83 10.50
N THR A 284 1.67 -6.07 10.71
CA THR A 284 2.70 -6.72 9.88
C THR A 284 2.24 -8.12 9.48
N GLY A 285 2.42 -8.46 8.21
CA GLY A 285 1.90 -9.68 7.61
C GLY A 285 1.32 -9.38 6.24
N LEU A 286 0.78 -10.38 5.54
CA LEU A 286 0.12 -10.12 4.27
C LEU A 286 -1.29 -9.57 4.53
N LEU A 287 -1.49 -8.27 4.27
CA LEU A 287 -2.76 -7.58 4.52
C LEU A 287 -3.65 -7.60 3.28
N SER A 288 -4.92 -7.98 3.46
CA SER A 288 -5.89 -7.94 2.38
C SER A 288 -6.34 -6.50 2.07
N PRO A 289 -6.64 -6.15 0.81
CA PRO A 289 -7.24 -4.88 0.45
C PRO A 289 -8.51 -4.55 1.23
N ALA A 290 -9.36 -5.54 1.51
CA ALA A 290 -10.57 -5.32 2.31
C ALA A 290 -10.23 -4.93 3.76
N PHE A 291 -9.23 -5.57 4.36
CA PHE A 291 -8.75 -5.20 5.69
C PHE A 291 -8.22 -3.76 5.71
N VAL A 292 -7.37 -3.40 4.76
CA VAL A 292 -6.77 -2.06 4.66
C VAL A 292 -7.86 -0.99 4.46
N SER A 293 -8.86 -1.28 3.61
CA SER A 293 -10.01 -0.39 3.39
C SER A 293 -10.85 -0.18 4.65
N ARG A 294 -11.05 -1.24 5.45
CA ARG A 294 -11.75 -1.15 6.75
C ARG A 294 -10.98 -0.26 7.73
N ILE A 295 -9.67 -0.44 7.85
CA ILE A 295 -8.82 0.40 8.72
C ILE A 295 -8.86 1.86 8.25
N LEU A 296 -8.71 2.10 6.96
CA LEU A 296 -8.80 3.45 6.39
C LEU A 296 -10.14 4.11 6.70
N SER A 297 -11.25 3.39 6.52
CA SER A 297 -12.60 3.88 6.79
C SER A 297 -12.81 4.18 8.28
N ALA A 298 -12.38 3.28 9.16
CA ALA A 298 -12.51 3.43 10.61
C ALA A 298 -11.65 4.60 11.13
N ALA A 299 -10.40 4.69 10.67
CA ALA A 299 -9.47 5.74 11.03
C ALA A 299 -9.96 7.12 10.56
N THR A 300 -10.45 7.19 9.33
CA THR A 300 -11.09 8.39 8.79
C THR A 300 -12.28 8.77 9.67
N TYR A 301 -13.23 7.84 9.89
CA TYR A 301 -14.45 8.07 10.69
C TYR A 301 -14.17 8.56 12.12
N ALA A 302 -13.24 7.92 12.81
CA ALA A 302 -12.86 8.26 14.16
C ALA A 302 -12.17 9.64 14.25
N SER A 303 -11.41 10.03 13.22
CA SER A 303 -10.93 11.40 13.08
C SER A 303 -12.10 12.40 12.96
N LEU A 304 -13.14 12.07 12.19
CA LEU A 304 -14.31 12.93 12.00
C LEU A 304 -15.11 13.13 13.30
N SER A 305 -15.27 12.08 14.12
CA SER A 305 -16.11 12.14 15.32
C SER A 305 -15.46 12.93 16.46
N HIS A 306 -14.12 12.93 16.54
CA HIS A 306 -13.39 13.69 17.57
C HIS A 306 -13.52 15.20 17.38
N VAL A 307 -13.59 15.66 16.13
CA VAL A 307 -13.74 17.09 15.77
C VAL A 307 -15.12 17.65 16.16
N SER A 308 -16.19 16.87 16.11
CA SER A 308 -17.54 17.36 16.44
C SER A 308 -17.72 17.60 17.95
N SER A 309 -17.04 16.84 18.83
CA SER A 309 -17.14 17.01 20.28
C SER A 309 -16.38 18.23 20.81
N THR A 310 -15.33 18.69 20.14
CA THR A 310 -14.54 19.86 20.56
C THR A 310 -15.22 21.18 20.18
N LYS A 311 -15.98 21.22 19.07
CA LYS A 311 -16.76 22.41 18.66
C LYS A 311 -17.81 22.85 19.69
N PHE A 312 -18.38 21.91 20.47
CA PHE A 312 -19.36 22.23 21.52
C PHE A 312 -18.78 23.14 22.62
N TRP A 313 -17.50 22.96 22.98
CA TRP A 313 -16.85 23.75 24.04
C TRP A 313 -16.41 25.14 23.58
N HIS A 314 -16.13 25.31 22.27
CA HIS A 314 -15.77 26.60 21.68
C HIS A 314 -16.92 27.61 21.64
N SER A 315 -18.17 27.14 21.44
CA SER A 315 -19.36 28.00 21.42
C SER A 315 -19.66 28.65 22.79
N LEU A 316 -19.27 27.99 23.89
CA LEU A 316 -19.60 28.43 25.25
C LEU A 316 -18.65 29.46 25.87
N HIS A 317 -17.43 29.66 25.33
CA HIS A 317 -16.38 30.43 26.01
C HIS A 317 -15.83 31.66 25.27
N GLY A 318 -16.35 32.02 24.09
CA GLY A 318 -16.09 33.32 23.44
C GLY A 318 -14.61 33.66 23.14
N ARG A 319 -13.68 32.71 23.26
CA ARG A 319 -12.26 32.89 22.96
C ARG A 319 -11.87 32.05 21.75
N SER A 320 -11.45 32.73 20.68
CA SER A 320 -10.81 32.13 19.52
C SER A 320 -9.40 31.67 19.90
N PHE A 321 -9.31 30.52 20.57
CA PHE A 321 -8.07 29.77 20.67
C PHE A 321 -8.00 28.83 19.46
N VAL A 322 -6.91 28.91 18.69
CA VAL A 322 -6.56 27.95 17.64
C VAL A 322 -6.25 26.62 18.33
N GLN A 323 -7.29 25.85 18.66
CA GLN A 323 -7.15 24.52 19.24
C GLN A 323 -6.64 23.61 18.11
N GLY A 324 -5.44 23.07 18.30
CA GLY A 324 -4.73 22.36 17.26
C GLY A 324 -5.50 21.14 16.76
N GLU A 325 -5.69 21.06 15.45
CA GLU A 325 -6.46 19.99 14.80
C GLU A 325 -5.72 18.66 14.88
N SER A 326 -6.39 17.62 15.35
CA SER A 326 -5.92 16.24 15.25
C SER A 326 -5.90 15.81 13.77
N PHE A 327 -4.98 14.94 13.41
CA PHE A 327 -4.97 14.35 12.09
C PHE A 327 -4.55 12.90 12.13
N VAL A 328 -4.84 12.20 11.03
CA VAL A 328 -4.53 10.80 10.87
C VAL A 328 -3.71 10.61 9.62
N SER A 329 -2.67 9.78 9.72
CA SER A 329 -1.92 9.30 8.58
C SER A 329 -1.92 7.79 8.52
N LEU A 330 -2.08 7.25 7.32
CA LEU A 330 -2.00 5.83 7.02
C LEU A 330 -0.89 5.60 6.01
N THR A 331 0.16 4.89 6.39
CA THR A 331 1.27 4.50 5.51
C THR A 331 1.23 3.00 5.27
N ALA A 332 1.24 2.59 4.01
CA ALA A 332 1.27 1.18 3.65
C ALA A 332 2.53 0.87 2.85
N HIS A 333 3.16 -0.25 3.20
CA HIS A 333 4.32 -0.78 2.51
C HIS A 333 3.92 -2.03 1.75
N GLY A 334 4.10 -2.00 0.42
CA GLY A 334 3.91 -3.14 -0.46
C GLY A 334 4.98 -4.22 -0.25
N VAL A 335 4.73 -5.42 -0.75
CA VAL A 335 5.74 -6.50 -0.79
C VAL A 335 6.76 -6.18 -1.89
N PRO A 336 8.06 -5.95 -1.60
CA PRO A 336 9.04 -5.54 -2.61
C PRO A 336 9.25 -6.55 -3.76
N THR A 337 9.17 -7.83 -3.42
CA THR A 337 9.44 -8.94 -4.35
C THR A 337 8.22 -9.36 -5.17
N THR A 338 7.09 -8.67 -5.07
CA THR A 338 5.92 -8.97 -5.92
C THR A 338 6.16 -8.46 -7.35
N PRO A 339 5.82 -9.23 -8.39
CA PRO A 339 5.85 -8.73 -9.76
C PRO A 339 4.70 -7.74 -10.08
N VAL A 340 3.70 -7.63 -9.20
CA VAL A 340 2.56 -6.70 -9.34
C VAL A 340 2.39 -5.87 -8.08
N ALA A 341 2.67 -4.57 -8.15
CA ALA A 341 2.51 -3.64 -7.03
C ALA A 341 1.15 -2.93 -7.02
N TYR A 342 0.63 -2.67 -8.21
CA TYR A 342 -0.50 -1.78 -8.42
C TYR A 342 -1.49 -2.35 -9.43
N LEU A 343 -2.77 -2.21 -9.11
CA LEU A 343 -3.89 -2.54 -9.98
C LEU A 343 -4.54 -1.25 -10.48
N PRO A 344 -4.59 -1.03 -11.81
CA PRO A 344 -5.32 0.09 -12.36
C PRO A 344 -6.82 -0.03 -12.08
N SER A 345 -7.49 1.11 -11.98
CA SER A 345 -8.92 1.18 -11.67
C SER A 345 -9.80 0.53 -12.73
N SER A 346 -9.37 0.55 -14.00
CA SER A 346 -10.06 -0.18 -15.05
C SER A 346 -9.60 -1.63 -15.09
N PRO A 347 -10.52 -2.61 -15.03
CA PRO A 347 -10.16 -4.01 -15.16
C PRO A 347 -9.62 -4.35 -16.55
N SER A 348 -9.81 -3.50 -17.57
CA SER A 348 -9.21 -3.67 -18.91
C SER A 348 -7.71 -3.37 -18.95
N ASP A 349 -7.22 -2.59 -18.00
CA ASP A 349 -5.86 -2.05 -18.05
C ASP A 349 -4.89 -3.07 -17.48
N ALA A 350 -3.82 -3.34 -18.20
CA ALA A 350 -2.79 -4.25 -17.71
C ALA A 350 -2.09 -3.62 -16.50
N SER A 351 -1.73 -4.46 -15.53
CA SER A 351 -0.87 -4.04 -14.44
C SER A 351 0.44 -3.47 -15.01
N THR A 352 0.93 -2.39 -14.41
CA THR A 352 2.20 -1.80 -14.79
C THR A 352 3.32 -2.80 -14.54
N LEU A 353 4.31 -2.82 -15.44
CA LEU A 353 5.49 -3.64 -15.23
C LEU A 353 6.23 -3.14 -13.98
N ARG A 354 6.79 -4.08 -13.21
CA ARG A 354 7.72 -3.82 -12.11
C ARG A 354 8.76 -4.91 -12.05
N ALA A 355 9.97 -4.57 -11.66
CA ALA A 355 11.00 -5.55 -11.33
C ALA A 355 10.87 -6.02 -9.86
N PRO A 356 10.59 -7.31 -9.60
CA PRO A 356 10.48 -7.83 -8.24
C PRO A 356 11.86 -7.96 -7.59
N ARG A 357 12.15 -7.18 -6.55
CA ARG A 357 13.43 -7.25 -5.84
C ARG A 357 13.32 -6.88 -4.35
N PRO A 358 14.20 -7.37 -3.47
CA PRO A 358 14.15 -7.08 -2.04
C PRO A 358 14.25 -5.59 -1.69
N GLU A 359 15.03 -4.83 -2.47
CA GLU A 359 15.23 -3.38 -2.29
C GLU A 359 14.23 -2.51 -3.05
N ALA A 360 13.22 -3.11 -3.70
CA ALA A 360 12.24 -2.35 -4.45
C ALA A 360 11.29 -1.60 -3.51
N GLU A 361 11.13 -0.30 -3.74
CA GLU A 361 10.17 0.54 -3.02
C GLU A 361 8.78 0.44 -3.67
N ASP A 362 7.76 0.32 -2.84
CA ASP A 362 6.35 0.54 -3.18
C ASP A 362 5.65 0.90 -1.88
N THR A 363 5.55 2.20 -1.62
CA THR A 363 4.98 2.72 -0.40
C THR A 363 4.06 3.87 -0.74
N TRP A 364 2.91 3.92 -0.09
CA TRP A 364 2.05 5.08 -0.13
C TRP A 364 1.76 5.55 1.28
N SER A 365 1.59 6.85 1.45
CA SER A 365 1.22 7.48 2.70
C SER A 365 0.10 8.47 2.45
N LEU A 366 -1.04 8.25 3.10
CA LEU A 366 -2.21 9.10 3.03
C LEU A 366 -2.31 9.88 4.35
N ILE A 367 -2.45 11.20 4.28
CA ILE A 367 -2.77 12.07 5.42
C ILE A 367 -4.17 12.59 5.20
N VAL A 368 -5.01 12.50 6.22
CA VAL A 368 -6.38 13.01 6.20
C VAL A 368 -6.54 14.01 7.34
N SER A 369 -7.09 15.18 7.02
CA SER A 369 -7.40 16.24 7.97
C SER A 369 -8.85 16.68 7.86
N ASN A 370 -9.28 17.34 8.94
CA ASN A 370 -10.37 18.30 9.07
C ASN A 370 -11.64 18.08 8.24
N VAL A 371 -12.76 17.98 8.94
CA VAL A 371 -14.07 17.80 8.33
C VAL A 371 -14.82 19.10 8.32
N ARG A 372 -15.09 19.60 7.11
CA ARG A 372 -16.11 20.63 6.95
C ARG A 372 -17.46 19.93 6.98
N GLU A 373 -18.16 20.09 8.09
CA GLU A 373 -19.60 19.80 8.18
C GLU A 373 -20.34 20.94 7.48
N GLU A 374 -20.43 20.85 6.16
CA GLU A 374 -21.41 21.59 5.38
C GLU A 374 -22.50 20.58 5.02
N SER A 375 -23.64 20.59 5.75
CA SER A 375 -24.76 19.61 5.69
C SER A 375 -24.49 18.24 6.34
N GLU A 376 -25.48 17.34 6.35
CA GLU A 376 -25.40 15.97 6.93
C GLU A 376 -24.29 15.09 6.31
N GLN A 377 -23.58 15.59 5.29
CA GLN A 377 -22.57 14.85 4.55
C GLN A 377 -21.16 15.39 4.82
N LYS A 378 -20.27 14.50 5.28
CA LYS A 378 -18.92 14.85 5.72
C LYS A 378 -17.96 14.96 4.54
N SER A 379 -17.30 16.11 4.39
CA SER A 379 -16.15 16.30 3.49
C SER A 379 -14.85 16.26 4.27
N TYR A 380 -13.72 15.93 3.64
CA TYR A 380 -12.40 16.00 4.28
C TYR A 380 -11.30 16.35 3.28
N ASP A 381 -10.23 16.97 3.77
CA ASP A 381 -9.03 17.25 2.99
C ASP A 381 -8.03 16.10 3.14
N TRP A 382 -7.29 15.80 2.07
CA TRP A 382 -6.32 14.72 2.06
C TRP A 382 -5.08 15.02 1.20
N MET A 383 -3.97 14.41 1.56
CA MET A 383 -2.73 14.37 0.80
C MET A 383 -2.23 12.93 0.70
N LEU A 384 -1.77 12.52 -0.47
CA LEU A 384 -1.20 11.21 -0.74
C LEU A 384 0.21 11.39 -1.31
N ALA A 385 1.18 10.77 -0.66
CA ALA A 385 2.51 10.55 -1.21
C ALA A 385 2.62 9.09 -1.68
N GLU A 386 3.13 8.88 -2.88
CA GLU A 386 3.48 7.56 -3.42
C GLU A 386 4.98 7.56 -3.72
N SER A 387 5.72 6.66 -3.07
CA SER A 387 7.12 6.38 -3.33
C SER A 387 7.22 5.07 -4.09
N ILE A 388 7.75 5.14 -5.31
CA ILE A 388 7.78 4.03 -6.25
C ILE A 388 9.23 3.77 -6.67
N GLY A 389 9.65 2.51 -6.65
CA GLY A 389 11.01 2.15 -7.04
C GLY A 389 11.34 2.44 -8.51
N GLN A 390 12.62 2.67 -8.80
CA GLN A 390 13.14 3.07 -10.13
C GLN A 390 12.79 2.16 -11.32
N TRP A 391 12.33 0.95 -11.05
CA TRP A 391 12.05 -0.08 -12.04
C TRP A 391 10.58 -0.48 -12.01
N ASP A 392 9.71 0.53 -11.95
CA ASP A 392 8.26 0.43 -12.00
C ASP A 392 7.72 1.40 -13.05
N ALA A 393 6.91 0.89 -13.97
CA ALA A 393 6.42 1.66 -15.11
C ALA A 393 5.38 2.73 -14.72
N ARG A 394 4.94 2.78 -13.47
CA ARG A 394 4.12 3.90 -12.96
C ARG A 394 4.87 5.23 -12.94
N CYS A 395 6.20 5.19 -12.91
CA CYS A 395 7.04 6.38 -12.75
C CYS A 395 7.35 7.14 -14.07
N GLY A 396 6.73 6.78 -15.19
CA GLY A 396 6.92 7.41 -16.51
C GLY A 396 7.99 6.72 -17.33
#